data_AF-A0A6L9ZKP4-F1
#
_entry.id   AF-A0A6L9ZKP4-F1
#
_cell.length_a   1.000
_cell.length_b   1.000
_cell.length_c   1.000
_cell.angle_alpha   90.00
_cell.angle_beta   90.00
_cell.angle_gamma   90.00
#
_symmetry.space_group_name_H-M   'P 1'
#
loop_
_entity.id
_entity.type
_entity.pdbx_description
1 polymer ?
#
loop_
_entity_poly.entity_id
_entity_poly.type
_entity_poly.pdbx_seq_one_letter_code
_entity_poly.pdbx_strand_id
1 'polypeptide(L)'
;MKNSNQNLESTVSPTAQANNTINTSVKPAVPRIRAVFPFTAIVGQEEMKLALLLNVIDPKIGGVMIMGDRGTGKSTTIRALADLLPEIDIVLDDPFNSDPQDPDLMSDAVQDRLAQQQEIAIVKRKVQMVDLPLGATEDRVCGTIDIEKALSEGVKAFEPGLLAKANRGILYVDEVNLLDDHLVDVLLDSAASGWNTVEREGISIRHPARFVLVGSGNPEEGELRPQLLDRFGMHAEIRTVKDPSLRVQIVEQRSAFDQNSQEFLLNYQTQQEKLQDKLVGAQQKLKSVEVDYDLRVKISQVCSELDVDGLRGDIVTNRAAKALAAFEGNTEVTVEDIGRVITMCLRHRLRKDPLESIDSGDKVKKVFNRVFGLAEVEG
;
A
#
# COMPACT_ATOMS: atom_id res chain seq x y z
N MET A 1 -78.58 -34.31 14.30
CA MET A 1 -77.68 -35.44 13.95
C MET A 1 -76.51 -34.86 13.17
N LYS A 2 -75.28 -35.06 13.68
CA LYS A 2 -73.99 -35.29 12.95
C LYS A 2 -73.61 -34.33 11.81
N ASN A 3 -72.38 -33.89 11.62
CA ASN A 3 -71.06 -33.93 12.27
C ASN A 3 -70.22 -33.01 11.33
N SER A 4 -69.45 -32.06 11.85
CA SER A 4 -68.00 -32.18 12.06
C SER A 4 -67.13 -32.27 10.78
N ASN A 5 -66.23 -31.28 10.68
CA ASN A 5 -64.79 -31.37 10.35
C ASN A 5 -64.24 -31.45 8.91
N GLN A 6 -63.43 -30.40 8.64
CA GLN A 6 -61.99 -30.37 8.25
C GLN A 6 -61.51 -30.56 6.79
N ASN A 7 -60.80 -29.50 6.35
CA ASN A 7 -59.54 -29.40 5.59
C ASN A 7 -59.32 -30.17 4.28
N LEU A 8 -59.05 -29.46 3.17
CA LEU A 8 -57.70 -29.17 2.59
C LEU A 8 -57.81 -28.57 1.16
N GLU A 9 -56.86 -27.69 0.84
CA GLU A 9 -56.27 -27.32 -0.46
C GLU A 9 -56.95 -26.38 -1.50
N SER A 10 -56.14 -25.36 -1.85
CA SER A 10 -55.88 -24.75 -3.18
C SER A 10 -56.77 -23.59 -3.70
N THR A 11 -56.16 -22.38 -3.71
CA THR A 11 -56.02 -21.41 -4.83
C THR A 11 -57.22 -21.20 -5.78
N VAL A 12 -57.77 -20.02 -6.06
CA VAL A 12 -57.18 -18.74 -6.55
C VAL A 12 -58.28 -17.65 -6.45
N SER A 13 -57.83 -16.40 -6.25
CA SER A 13 -58.42 -15.05 -6.47
C SER A 13 -59.51 -14.90 -7.57
N PRO A 14 -60.28 -13.77 -7.67
CA PRO A 14 -59.93 -12.43 -7.20
C PRO A 14 -61.06 -11.57 -6.60
N THR A 15 -60.68 -10.57 -5.81
CA THR A 15 -61.53 -9.40 -5.57
C THR A 15 -60.67 -8.15 -5.65
N ALA A 16 -61.13 -7.23 -6.48
CA ALA A 16 -60.52 -5.95 -6.76
C ALA A 16 -60.45 -5.06 -5.51
N GLN A 17 -59.39 -4.25 -5.40
CA GLN A 17 -59.51 -2.89 -4.88
C GLN A 17 -58.27 -2.02 -5.17
N ALA A 18 -58.59 -0.86 -5.76
CA ALA A 18 -57.97 0.45 -5.59
C ALA A 18 -56.52 0.69 -6.07
N ASN A 19 -56.47 1.37 -7.23
CA ASN A 19 -55.35 2.16 -7.72
C ASN A 19 -54.87 3.17 -6.66
N ASN A 20 -53.57 3.13 -6.33
CA ASN A 20 -52.83 4.29 -5.88
C ASN A 20 -51.44 4.24 -6.54
N THR A 21 -51.33 4.96 -7.65
CA THR A 21 -50.12 5.12 -8.44
C THR A 21 -49.15 6.03 -7.69
N ILE A 22 -48.30 5.46 -6.83
CA ILE A 22 -47.11 6.15 -6.33
C ILE A 22 -45.99 5.85 -7.32
N ASN A 23 -45.80 6.81 -8.23
CA ASN A 23 -44.71 6.84 -9.19
C ASN A 23 -43.42 7.26 -8.45
N THR A 24 -42.79 6.35 -7.71
CA THR A 24 -41.44 6.59 -7.17
C THR A 24 -40.43 6.34 -8.28
N SER A 25 -40.12 7.39 -9.02
CA SER A 25 -38.90 7.52 -9.80
C SER A 25 -37.70 7.34 -8.86
N VAL A 26 -37.20 6.12 -8.74
CA VAL A 26 -35.94 5.83 -8.06
C VAL A 26 -34.84 6.46 -8.90
N LYS A 27 -34.43 7.68 -8.51
CA LYS A 27 -33.19 8.28 -9.02
C LYS A 27 -32.07 7.29 -8.73
N PRO A 28 -31.19 6.98 -9.70
CA PRO A 28 -30.05 6.12 -9.43
C PRO A 28 -29.25 6.76 -8.30
N ALA A 29 -29.08 6.01 -7.20
CA ALA A 29 -28.30 6.47 -6.06
C ALA A 29 -26.88 6.71 -6.55
N VAL A 30 -26.48 7.97 -6.62
CA VAL A 30 -25.08 8.36 -6.81
C VAL A 30 -24.29 7.62 -5.73
N PRO A 31 -23.29 6.79 -6.08
CA PRO A 31 -22.52 6.08 -5.08
C PRO A 31 -21.94 7.13 -4.13
N ARG A 32 -22.35 7.11 -2.86
CA ARG A 32 -21.77 7.98 -1.84
C ARG A 32 -20.32 7.54 -1.69
N ILE A 33 -19.41 8.27 -2.34
CA ILE A 33 -17.98 8.16 -2.07
C ILE A 33 -17.84 8.40 -0.58
N ARG A 34 -17.50 7.36 0.18
CA ARG A 34 -17.25 7.49 1.61
C ARG A 34 -16.11 8.50 1.76
N ALA A 35 -16.37 9.59 2.48
CA ALA A 35 -15.33 10.54 2.81
C ALA A 35 -14.20 9.81 3.55
N VAL A 36 -12.97 10.02 3.09
CA VAL A 36 -11.76 9.47 3.71
C VAL A 36 -11.19 10.54 4.64
N PHE A 37 -10.62 10.12 5.77
CA PHE A 37 -9.97 11.07 6.69
C PHE A 37 -8.70 11.62 6.02
N PRO A 38 -8.47 12.95 5.99
CA PRO A 38 -7.35 13.53 5.24
C PRO A 38 -5.99 13.18 5.86
N PHE A 39 -5.01 12.86 5.02
CA PHE A 39 -3.69 12.36 5.46
C PHE A 39 -2.94 13.37 6.33
N THR A 40 -3.03 14.66 5.97
CA THR A 40 -2.39 15.77 6.70
C THR A 40 -3.01 16.05 8.07
N ALA A 41 -4.25 15.64 8.31
CA ALA A 41 -4.90 15.80 9.61
C ALA A 41 -4.54 14.69 10.60
N ILE A 42 -3.91 13.60 10.16
CA ILE A 42 -3.53 12.51 11.06
C ILE A 42 -2.48 13.05 12.02
N VAL A 43 -2.72 12.96 13.32
CA VAL A 43 -1.79 13.47 14.34
C VAL A 43 -0.88 12.36 14.83
N GLY A 44 0.42 12.65 14.89
CA GLY A 44 1.45 11.67 15.22
C GLY A 44 1.72 10.70 14.08
N GLN A 45 2.32 9.54 14.41
CA GLN A 45 2.72 8.51 13.44
C GLN A 45 3.70 9.01 12.38
N GLU A 46 4.55 9.97 12.73
CA GLU A 46 5.48 10.62 11.79
C GLU A 46 6.39 9.60 11.10
N GLU A 47 6.82 8.56 11.82
CA GLU A 47 7.61 7.46 11.29
C GLU A 47 6.86 6.67 10.21
N MET A 48 5.59 6.28 10.48
CA MET A 48 4.74 5.58 9.52
C MET A 48 4.46 6.44 8.28
N LYS A 49 4.09 7.71 8.49
CA LYS A 49 3.83 8.64 7.39
C LYS A 49 5.07 8.80 6.51
N LEU A 50 6.24 8.98 7.13
CA LEU A 50 7.49 9.12 6.40
C LEU A 50 7.78 7.86 5.57
N ALA A 51 7.71 6.66 6.16
CA ALA A 51 7.94 5.42 5.44
C ALA A 51 7.00 5.23 4.24
N LEU A 52 5.71 5.58 4.41
CA LEU A 52 4.71 5.53 3.35
C LEU A 52 5.00 6.54 2.23
N LEU A 53 5.30 7.79 2.57
CA LEU A 53 5.62 8.83 1.59
C LEU A 53 6.88 8.49 0.79
N LEU A 54 7.91 7.96 1.44
CA LEU A 54 9.14 7.54 0.77
C LEU A 54 8.89 6.38 -0.22
N ASN A 55 8.04 5.41 0.14
CA ASN A 55 7.68 4.32 -0.78
C ASN A 55 6.77 4.77 -1.93
N VAL A 56 6.01 5.85 -1.77
CA VAL A 56 5.30 6.49 -2.89
C VAL A 56 6.30 7.18 -3.84
N ILE A 57 7.34 7.80 -3.31
CA ILE A 57 8.36 8.49 -4.11
C ILE A 57 9.24 7.48 -4.86
N ASP A 58 9.74 6.46 -4.16
CA ASP A 58 10.49 5.35 -4.74
C ASP A 58 9.87 4.00 -4.33
N PRO A 59 8.95 3.44 -5.13
CA PRO A 59 8.36 2.12 -4.88
C PRO A 59 9.40 1.00 -4.80
N LYS A 60 10.59 1.20 -5.38
CA LYS A 60 11.66 0.20 -5.37
C LYS A 60 12.40 0.13 -4.02
N ILE A 61 12.01 0.93 -3.03
CA ILE A 61 12.42 0.75 -1.62
C ILE A 61 11.99 -0.63 -1.12
N GLY A 62 10.87 -1.18 -1.60
CA GLY A 62 10.46 -2.55 -1.29
C GLY A 62 9.38 -2.66 -0.21
N GLY A 63 8.53 -1.66 -0.08
CA GLY A 63 7.35 -1.69 0.79
C GLY A 63 7.63 -1.33 2.25
N VAL A 64 6.55 -1.28 3.02
CA VAL A 64 6.55 -0.91 4.44
C VAL A 64 5.87 -2.00 5.27
N MET A 65 6.57 -2.50 6.29
CA MET A 65 5.98 -3.27 7.37
C MET A 65 5.64 -2.34 8.53
N ILE A 66 4.40 -2.41 9.00
CA ILE A 66 3.86 -1.51 10.02
C ILE A 66 3.44 -2.34 11.23
N MET A 67 4.24 -2.29 12.29
CA MET A 67 3.97 -3.00 13.54
C MET A 67 3.42 -2.03 14.58
N GLY A 68 2.38 -2.43 15.31
CA GLY A 68 1.83 -1.61 16.39
C GLY A 68 0.52 -2.12 16.97
N ASP A 69 0.08 -1.48 18.03
CA ASP A 69 -1.12 -1.88 18.78
C ASP A 69 -2.39 -1.77 17.92
N ARG A 70 -3.42 -2.53 18.29
CA ARG A 70 -4.78 -2.39 17.73
C ARG A 70 -5.34 -1.01 18.06
N GLY A 71 -6.12 -0.44 17.13
CA GLY A 71 -6.75 0.88 17.32
C GLY A 71 -5.83 2.08 17.08
N THR A 72 -4.60 1.86 16.61
CA THR A 72 -3.67 2.95 16.22
C THR A 72 -4.01 3.59 14.87
N GLY A 73 -5.01 3.12 14.13
CA GLY A 73 -5.46 3.77 12.90
C GLY A 73 -4.63 3.45 11.64
N LYS A 74 -3.87 2.36 11.64
CA LYS A 74 -3.01 1.92 10.52
C LYS A 74 -3.72 1.91 9.16
N SER A 75 -4.86 1.22 9.07
CA SER A 75 -5.63 1.14 7.83
C SER A 75 -6.31 2.46 7.45
N THR A 76 -6.52 3.38 8.40
CA THR A 76 -7.04 4.73 8.11
C THR A 76 -5.98 5.57 7.43
N THR A 77 -4.73 5.54 7.91
CA THR A 77 -3.61 6.31 7.33
C THR A 77 -3.28 5.86 5.91
N ILE A 78 -3.35 4.56 5.62
CA ILE A 78 -3.08 4.03 4.28
C ILE A 78 -4.19 4.42 3.30
N ARG A 79 -5.46 4.38 3.72
CA ARG A 79 -6.58 4.87 2.91
C ARG A 79 -6.46 6.37 2.64
N ALA A 80 -6.05 7.14 3.64
CA ALA A 80 -5.81 8.57 3.50
C ALA A 80 -4.70 8.86 2.50
N LEU A 81 -3.63 8.06 2.50
CA LEU A 81 -2.56 8.17 1.51
C LEU A 81 -3.08 7.89 0.09
N ALA A 82 -3.85 6.82 -0.11
CA ALA A 82 -4.40 6.50 -1.43
C ALA A 82 -5.29 7.63 -1.98
N ASP A 83 -6.05 8.31 -1.12
CA ASP A 83 -6.89 9.45 -1.51
C ASP A 83 -6.10 10.75 -1.76
N LEU A 84 -4.93 10.91 -1.11
CA LEU A 84 -4.02 12.04 -1.29
C LEU A 84 -3.28 11.98 -2.64
N LEU A 85 -3.01 10.78 -3.17
CA LEU A 85 -2.24 10.64 -4.40
C LEU A 85 -2.96 11.22 -5.63
N PRO A 86 -2.22 11.78 -6.59
CA PRO A 86 -2.82 12.34 -7.80
C PRO A 86 -3.49 11.25 -8.63
N GLU A 87 -4.45 11.66 -9.46
CA GLU A 87 -5.03 10.76 -10.45
C GLU A 87 -3.96 10.34 -11.47
N ILE A 88 -4.00 9.06 -11.85
CA ILE A 88 -3.11 8.48 -12.85
C ILE A 88 -3.83 8.32 -14.18
N ASP A 89 -3.11 8.53 -15.27
CA ASP A 89 -3.58 8.23 -16.62
C ASP A 89 -3.54 6.72 -16.86
N ILE A 90 -4.66 6.13 -17.26
CA ILE A 90 -4.78 4.70 -17.55
C ILE A 90 -5.39 4.47 -18.93
N VAL A 91 -5.05 3.35 -19.54
CA VAL A 91 -5.73 2.86 -20.74
C VAL A 91 -7.14 2.37 -20.40
N LEU A 92 -8.14 2.91 -21.10
CA LEU A 92 -9.54 2.49 -20.97
C LEU A 92 -9.69 1.01 -21.36
N ASP A 93 -10.52 0.28 -20.62
CA ASP A 93 -10.81 -1.15 -20.80
C ASP A 93 -9.63 -2.12 -20.59
N ASP A 94 -8.48 -1.62 -20.09
CA ASP A 94 -7.38 -2.48 -19.66
C ASP A 94 -7.56 -2.92 -18.18
N PRO A 95 -7.58 -4.24 -17.90
CA PRO A 95 -7.76 -4.74 -16.54
C PRO A 95 -6.55 -4.49 -15.62
N PHE A 96 -5.40 -4.10 -16.19
CA PHE A 96 -4.14 -3.91 -15.45
C PHE A 96 -3.83 -2.45 -15.17
N ASN A 97 -4.73 -1.50 -15.48
CA ASN A 97 -4.48 -0.06 -15.32
C ASN A 97 -3.18 0.40 -16.00
N SER A 98 -2.88 -0.13 -17.19
CA SER A 98 -1.64 0.12 -17.93
C SER A 98 -1.36 1.60 -18.12
N ASP A 99 -0.09 1.97 -18.00
CA ASP A 99 0.38 3.34 -18.30
C ASP A 99 0.38 3.56 -19.82
N PRO A 100 -0.19 4.66 -20.35
CA PRO A 100 -0.19 4.93 -21.78
C PRO A 100 1.18 5.37 -22.34
N GLN A 101 2.16 5.71 -21.48
CA GLN A 101 3.45 6.27 -21.88
C GLN A 101 4.66 5.39 -21.49
N ASP A 102 4.56 4.58 -20.43
CA ASP A 102 5.66 3.74 -19.95
C ASP A 102 5.49 2.26 -20.38
N PRO A 103 6.31 1.74 -21.33
CA PRO A 103 6.26 0.34 -21.77
C PRO A 103 6.44 -0.68 -20.65
N ASP A 104 7.23 -0.36 -19.61
CA ASP A 104 7.46 -1.27 -18.48
C ASP A 104 6.21 -1.44 -17.60
N LEU A 105 5.20 -0.59 -17.80
CA LEU A 105 3.94 -0.57 -17.08
C LEU A 105 2.73 -0.85 -17.99
N MET A 106 2.98 -1.36 -19.20
CA MET A 106 1.94 -1.78 -20.14
C MET A 106 1.76 -3.28 -20.11
N SER A 107 0.51 -3.72 -20.26
CA SER A 107 0.21 -5.11 -20.61
C SER A 107 0.60 -5.41 -22.06
N ASP A 108 0.92 -6.67 -22.37
CA ASP A 108 1.27 -7.11 -23.73
C ASP A 108 0.21 -6.69 -24.75
N ALA A 109 -1.08 -6.78 -24.38
CA ALA A 109 -2.19 -6.35 -25.24
C ALA A 109 -2.16 -4.86 -25.57
N VAL A 110 -1.79 -4.00 -24.61
CA VAL A 110 -1.66 -2.55 -24.84
C VAL A 110 -0.43 -2.25 -25.70
N GLN A 111 0.68 -2.95 -25.46
CA GLN A 111 1.89 -2.82 -26.28
C GLN A 111 1.61 -3.21 -27.75
N ASP A 112 0.88 -4.30 -27.99
CA ASP A 112 0.50 -4.74 -29.33
C ASP A 112 -0.39 -3.71 -30.04
N ARG A 113 -1.35 -3.12 -29.33
CA ARG A 113 -2.22 -2.05 -29.89
C ARG A 113 -1.42 -0.80 -30.26
N LEU A 114 -0.46 -0.40 -29.43
CA LEU A 114 0.47 0.71 -29.73
C LEU A 114 1.33 0.40 -30.95
N ALA A 115 1.88 -0.80 -31.03
CA ALA A 115 2.69 -1.24 -32.17
C ALA A 115 1.87 -1.24 -33.48
N GLN A 116 0.58 -1.55 -33.39
CA GLN A 116 -0.37 -1.51 -34.51
C GLN A 116 -0.96 -0.12 -34.79
N GLN A 117 -0.50 0.93 -34.09
CA GLN A 117 -1.00 2.31 -34.21
C GLN A 117 -2.52 2.45 -34.02
N GLN A 118 -3.11 1.59 -33.18
CA GLN A 118 -4.52 1.70 -32.83
C GLN A 118 -4.76 2.85 -31.85
N GLU A 119 -5.92 3.50 -31.93
CA GLU A 119 -6.29 4.54 -30.97
C GLU A 119 -6.54 3.93 -29.58
N ILE A 120 -5.89 4.50 -28.57
CA ILE A 120 -6.05 4.10 -27.18
C ILE A 120 -6.73 5.25 -26.43
N ALA A 121 -7.92 4.98 -25.90
CA ALA A 121 -8.61 5.94 -25.05
C ALA A 121 -7.93 5.98 -23.68
N ILE A 122 -7.61 7.19 -23.21
CA ILE A 122 -6.96 7.44 -21.92
C ILE A 122 -7.99 8.05 -20.97
N VAL A 123 -8.08 7.54 -19.75
CA VAL A 123 -8.90 8.11 -18.68
C VAL A 123 -8.08 8.32 -17.42
N LYS A 124 -8.43 9.35 -16.66
CA LYS A 124 -7.85 9.58 -15.33
C LYS A 124 -8.59 8.76 -14.29
N ARG A 125 -7.85 8.10 -13.41
CA ARG A 125 -8.39 7.32 -12.30
C ARG A 125 -7.59 7.58 -11.04
N LYS A 126 -8.27 7.66 -9.89
CA LYS A 126 -7.60 7.68 -8.58
C LYS A 126 -6.80 6.41 -8.34
N VAL A 127 -5.67 6.55 -7.65
CA VAL A 127 -4.86 5.42 -7.19
C VAL A 127 -5.74 4.45 -6.37
N GLN A 128 -5.69 3.18 -6.72
CA GLN A 128 -6.49 2.16 -6.04
C GLN A 128 -5.71 1.59 -4.84
N MET A 129 -6.39 1.49 -3.71
CA MET A 129 -5.96 0.68 -2.57
C MET A 129 -6.70 -0.65 -2.62
N VAL A 130 -5.94 -1.75 -2.69
CA VAL A 130 -6.47 -3.11 -2.72
C VAL A 130 -6.16 -3.77 -1.38
N ASP A 131 -7.22 -4.19 -0.68
CA ASP A 131 -7.10 -4.93 0.58
C ASP A 131 -6.99 -6.44 0.28
N LEU A 132 -5.94 -7.09 0.80
CA LEU A 132 -5.76 -8.54 0.72
C LEU A 132 -6.34 -9.20 1.98
N PRO A 133 -7.38 -10.04 1.86
CA PRO A 133 -7.94 -10.74 2.99
C PRO A 133 -7.06 -11.93 3.40
N LEU A 134 -7.06 -12.26 4.70
CA LEU A 134 -6.27 -13.37 5.25
C LEU A 134 -6.51 -14.73 4.56
N GLY A 135 -7.77 -15.01 4.20
CA GLY A 135 -8.16 -16.25 3.51
C GLY A 135 -8.13 -16.15 1.98
N ALA A 136 -7.32 -15.26 1.41
CA ALA A 136 -7.19 -15.18 -0.05
C ALA A 136 -6.50 -16.44 -0.58
N THR A 137 -7.07 -17.06 -1.61
CA THR A 137 -6.39 -18.12 -2.36
C THR A 137 -5.37 -17.52 -3.32
N GLU A 138 -4.33 -18.27 -3.67
CA GLU A 138 -3.34 -17.87 -4.68
C GLU A 138 -4.01 -17.42 -5.99
N ASP A 139 -4.99 -18.19 -6.45
CA ASP A 139 -5.86 -17.91 -7.59
C ASP A 139 -6.49 -16.51 -7.55
N ARG A 140 -6.96 -16.08 -6.38
CA ARG A 140 -7.57 -14.76 -6.22
C ARG A 140 -6.53 -13.66 -6.19
N VAL A 141 -5.33 -13.93 -5.68
CA VAL A 141 -4.22 -12.97 -5.59
C VAL A 141 -3.58 -12.77 -6.96
N CYS A 142 -3.11 -13.85 -7.58
CA CYS A 142 -2.36 -13.87 -8.82
C CYS A 142 -3.26 -13.76 -10.05
N GLY A 143 -4.48 -14.31 -9.98
CA GLY A 143 -5.38 -14.50 -11.10
C GLY A 143 -5.43 -15.96 -11.54
N THR A 144 -6.47 -16.30 -12.31
CA THR A 144 -6.71 -17.65 -12.81
C THR A 144 -6.77 -17.66 -14.33
N ILE A 145 -6.58 -18.84 -14.92
CA ILE A 145 -6.74 -19.07 -16.34
C ILE A 145 -8.01 -19.90 -16.51
N ASP A 146 -8.99 -19.38 -17.24
CA ASP A 146 -10.21 -20.10 -17.60
C ASP A 146 -9.88 -21.08 -18.74
N ILE A 147 -9.69 -22.34 -18.34
CA ILE A 147 -9.31 -23.44 -19.22
C ILE A 147 -10.40 -23.75 -20.23
N GLU A 148 -11.69 -23.65 -19.85
CA GLU A 148 -12.79 -23.98 -20.74
C GLU A 148 -12.84 -23.02 -21.91
N LYS A 149 -12.68 -21.71 -21.65
CA LYS A 149 -12.57 -20.70 -22.73
C LYS A 149 -11.26 -20.82 -23.51
N ALA A 150 -10.15 -21.10 -22.85
CA ALA A 150 -8.87 -21.28 -23.53
C ALA A 150 -8.89 -22.44 -24.54
N LEU A 151 -9.55 -23.56 -24.21
CA LEU A 151 -9.67 -24.72 -25.08
C LEU A 151 -10.77 -24.60 -26.13
N SER A 152 -11.89 -23.94 -25.81
CA SER A 152 -13.04 -23.82 -26.73
C SER A 152 -12.92 -22.67 -27.72
N GLU A 153 -12.44 -21.50 -27.28
CA GLU A 153 -12.34 -20.28 -28.11
C GLU A 153 -10.91 -20.04 -28.62
N GLY A 154 -9.91 -20.78 -28.11
CA GLY A 154 -8.50 -20.57 -28.45
C GLY A 154 -7.94 -19.23 -27.95
N VAL A 155 -8.70 -18.50 -27.14
CA VAL A 155 -8.34 -17.21 -26.56
C VAL A 155 -7.88 -17.44 -25.12
N LYS A 156 -6.70 -16.92 -24.74
CA LYS A 156 -6.20 -16.95 -23.36
C LYS A 156 -7.13 -16.13 -22.46
N ALA A 157 -8.17 -16.75 -21.89
CA ALA A 157 -9.09 -16.12 -20.97
C ALA A 157 -8.46 -16.08 -19.57
N PHE A 158 -7.75 -14.99 -19.27
CA PHE A 158 -7.18 -14.73 -17.96
C PHE A 158 -8.15 -13.91 -17.12
N GLU A 159 -8.44 -14.37 -15.89
CA GLU A 159 -9.21 -13.62 -14.91
C GLU A 159 -8.24 -12.85 -13.99
N PRO A 160 -8.25 -11.50 -14.02
CA PRO A 160 -7.32 -10.69 -13.25
C PRO A 160 -7.51 -10.85 -11.73
N GLY A 161 -6.41 -11.16 -11.04
CA GLY A 161 -6.36 -11.24 -9.58
C GLY A 161 -6.29 -9.88 -8.87
N LEU A 162 -6.05 -9.91 -7.57
CA LEU A 162 -5.82 -8.72 -6.75
C LEU A 162 -4.55 -7.97 -7.16
N LEU A 163 -3.49 -8.67 -7.57
CA LEU A 163 -2.24 -8.06 -8.03
C LEU A 163 -2.42 -7.21 -9.30
N ALA A 164 -3.29 -7.65 -10.22
CA ALA A 164 -3.62 -6.87 -11.41
C ALA A 164 -4.31 -5.55 -11.04
N LYS A 165 -5.26 -5.59 -10.09
CA LYS A 165 -5.96 -4.40 -9.60
C LYS A 165 -5.05 -3.47 -8.81
N ALA A 166 -4.06 -4.02 -8.12
CA ALA A 166 -3.11 -3.26 -7.34
C ALA A 166 -2.06 -2.55 -8.22
N ASN A 167 -1.92 -2.90 -9.50
CA ASN A 167 -0.94 -2.27 -10.39
C ASN A 167 -1.10 -0.74 -10.41
N ARG A 168 0.03 -0.03 -10.23
CA ARG A 168 0.13 1.43 -10.05
C ARG A 168 -0.66 1.95 -8.85
N GLY A 169 -0.89 1.09 -7.87
CA GLY A 169 -1.67 1.33 -6.67
C GLY A 169 -0.94 0.95 -5.38
N ILE A 170 -1.73 0.70 -4.34
CA ILE A 170 -1.27 0.26 -3.02
C ILE A 170 -1.90 -1.10 -2.74
N LEU A 171 -1.09 -2.08 -2.38
CA LEU A 171 -1.55 -3.36 -1.87
C LEU A 171 -1.39 -3.38 -0.35
N TYR A 172 -2.51 -3.46 0.36
CA TYR A 172 -2.54 -3.56 1.81
C TYR A 172 -2.79 -4.99 2.25
N VAL A 173 -1.92 -5.51 3.11
CA VAL A 173 -2.08 -6.82 3.75
C VAL A 173 -2.27 -6.59 5.24
N ASP A 174 -3.47 -6.91 5.73
CA ASP A 174 -3.75 -6.88 7.17
C ASP A 174 -3.25 -8.17 7.81
N GLU A 175 -2.67 -8.05 9.01
CA GLU A 175 -2.15 -9.18 9.80
C GLU A 175 -1.24 -10.12 8.97
N VAL A 176 -0.14 -9.58 8.40
CA VAL A 176 0.83 -10.33 7.58
C VAL A 176 1.40 -11.54 8.31
N ASN A 177 1.42 -11.53 9.64
CA ASN A 177 1.81 -12.64 10.50
C ASN A 177 0.94 -13.90 10.32
N LEU A 178 -0.28 -13.77 9.81
CA LEU A 178 -1.21 -14.88 9.60
C LEU A 178 -1.31 -15.33 8.15
N LEU A 179 -0.59 -14.69 7.23
CA LEU A 179 -0.65 -15.00 5.81
C LEU A 179 0.19 -16.25 5.48
N ASP A 180 -0.29 -17.07 4.54
CA ASP A 180 0.41 -18.27 4.10
C ASP A 180 1.74 -17.94 3.39
N ASP A 181 2.78 -18.73 3.68
CA ASP A 181 4.16 -18.48 3.23
C ASP A 181 4.27 -18.30 1.70
N HIS A 182 3.59 -19.16 0.92
CA HIS A 182 3.60 -19.10 -0.53
C HIS A 182 3.01 -17.80 -1.09
N LEU A 183 1.96 -17.25 -0.47
CA LEU A 183 1.38 -15.98 -0.90
C LEU A 183 2.36 -14.84 -0.63
N VAL A 184 3.00 -14.83 0.53
CA VAL A 184 3.91 -13.75 0.87
C VAL A 184 5.10 -13.70 -0.09
N ASP A 185 5.65 -14.85 -0.47
CA ASP A 185 6.73 -14.93 -1.45
C ASP A 185 6.31 -14.34 -2.80
N VAL A 186 5.13 -14.73 -3.32
CA VAL A 186 4.62 -14.20 -4.59
C VAL A 186 4.36 -12.69 -4.54
N LEU A 187 3.83 -12.20 -3.42
CA LEU A 187 3.59 -10.76 -3.22
C LEU A 187 4.89 -9.97 -3.22
N LEU A 188 5.92 -10.46 -2.51
CA LEU A 188 7.21 -9.80 -2.39
C LEU A 188 8.01 -9.86 -3.70
N ASP A 189 7.95 -10.97 -4.42
CA ASP A 189 8.58 -11.11 -5.73
C ASP A 189 7.90 -10.20 -6.77
N SER A 190 6.56 -10.10 -6.74
CA SER A 190 5.80 -9.18 -7.58
C SER A 190 6.11 -7.72 -7.26
N ALA A 191 6.19 -7.36 -5.97
CA ALA A 191 6.52 -6.00 -5.54
C ALA A 191 7.96 -5.60 -5.92
N ALA A 192 8.91 -6.54 -5.86
CA ALA A 192 10.31 -6.30 -6.19
C ALA A 192 10.56 -6.25 -7.71
N SER A 193 9.98 -7.18 -8.46
CA SER A 193 10.14 -7.26 -9.93
C SER A 193 9.25 -6.25 -10.67
N GLY A 194 8.12 -5.86 -10.07
CA GLY A 194 7.08 -5.05 -10.70
C GLY A 194 6.20 -5.81 -11.68
N TRP A 195 6.33 -7.14 -11.74
CA TRP A 195 5.57 -8.00 -12.65
C TRP A 195 5.05 -9.23 -11.91
N ASN A 196 3.82 -9.61 -12.22
CA ASN A 196 3.26 -10.88 -11.76
C ASN A 196 3.31 -11.89 -12.91
N THR A 197 3.73 -13.12 -12.62
CA THR A 197 3.79 -14.23 -13.58
C THR A 197 2.92 -15.36 -13.06
N VAL A 198 1.96 -15.79 -13.88
CA VAL A 198 1.05 -16.90 -13.56
C VAL A 198 1.33 -18.03 -14.53
N GLU A 199 1.81 -19.15 -14.00
CA GLU A 199 2.14 -20.35 -14.77
C GLU A 199 1.25 -21.51 -14.34
N ARG A 200 0.37 -21.96 -15.23
CA ARG A 200 -0.50 -23.13 -15.00
C ARG A 200 -0.68 -23.96 -16.27
N GLU A 201 -0.61 -25.28 -16.12
CA GLU A 201 -0.92 -26.24 -17.19
C GLU A 201 -0.18 -25.96 -18.52
N GLY A 202 1.07 -25.51 -18.43
CA GLY A 202 1.92 -25.19 -19.59
C GLY A 202 1.67 -23.83 -20.25
N ILE A 203 0.78 -23.00 -19.69
CA ILE A 203 0.54 -21.61 -20.11
C ILE A 203 1.20 -20.68 -19.09
N SER A 204 2.06 -19.78 -19.58
CA SER A 204 2.63 -18.68 -18.79
C SER A 204 2.04 -17.35 -19.27
N ILE A 205 1.47 -16.59 -18.34
CA ILE A 205 0.95 -15.24 -18.56
C ILE A 205 1.68 -14.30 -17.60
N ARG A 206 2.12 -13.17 -18.10
CA ARG A 206 2.80 -12.15 -17.32
C ARG A 206 2.08 -10.82 -17.48
N HIS A 207 1.93 -10.07 -16.39
CA HIS A 207 1.31 -8.75 -16.43
C HIS A 207 2.00 -7.78 -15.46
N PRO A 208 1.93 -6.46 -15.71
CA PRO A 208 2.52 -5.47 -14.81
C PRO A 208 1.80 -5.49 -13.46
N ALA A 209 2.60 -5.39 -12.39
CA ALA A 209 2.14 -5.39 -11.00
C ALA A 209 3.08 -4.53 -10.14
N ARG A 210 3.29 -3.26 -10.54
CA ARG A 210 4.10 -2.30 -9.78
C ARG A 210 3.22 -1.59 -8.78
N PHE A 211 3.30 -1.98 -7.51
CA PHE A 211 2.49 -1.42 -6.44
C PHE A 211 3.33 -1.16 -5.18
N VAL A 212 2.83 -0.29 -4.31
CA VAL A 212 3.42 -0.11 -2.97
C VAL A 212 2.83 -1.17 -2.05
N LEU A 213 3.69 -2.10 -1.59
CA LEU A 213 3.28 -3.12 -0.62
C LEU A 213 3.29 -2.53 0.80
N VAL A 214 2.17 -2.63 1.49
CA VAL A 214 2.04 -2.23 2.90
C VAL A 214 1.53 -3.40 3.71
N GLY A 215 2.37 -3.92 4.59
CA GLY A 215 2.02 -4.94 5.56
C GLY A 215 1.70 -4.31 6.91
N SER A 216 0.63 -4.76 7.57
CA SER A 216 0.35 -4.45 8.97
C SER A 216 0.44 -5.73 9.80
N GLY A 217 0.92 -5.60 11.03
CA GLY A 217 0.93 -6.69 12.00
C GLY A 217 0.79 -6.19 13.44
N ASN A 218 0.40 -7.11 14.32
CA ASN A 218 0.36 -6.88 15.76
C ASN A 218 1.44 -7.76 16.43
N PRO A 219 2.42 -7.18 17.15
CA PRO A 219 3.44 -7.95 17.86
C PRO A 219 2.87 -8.99 18.84
N GLU A 220 1.68 -8.78 19.39
CA GLU A 220 1.05 -9.72 20.33
C GLU A 220 0.49 -10.99 19.67
N GLU A 221 0.27 -10.97 18.35
CA GLU A 221 -0.37 -12.07 17.60
C GLU A 221 0.63 -13.05 16.97
N GLY A 222 1.92 -12.86 17.25
CA GLY A 222 3.01 -13.71 16.76
C GLY A 222 4.14 -12.89 16.14
N GLU A 223 5.36 -13.42 16.24
CA GLU A 223 6.51 -12.83 15.57
C GLU A 223 6.46 -13.09 14.06
N LEU A 224 6.84 -12.08 13.29
CA LEU A 224 7.01 -12.22 11.84
C LEU A 224 8.19 -13.13 11.53
N ARG A 225 8.05 -13.95 10.50
CA ARG A 225 9.15 -14.81 10.04
C ARG A 225 10.32 -13.94 9.53
N PRO A 226 11.59 -14.30 9.84
CA PRO A 226 12.75 -13.52 9.41
C PRO A 226 12.85 -13.27 7.91
N GLN A 227 12.41 -14.22 7.08
CA GLN A 227 12.40 -14.10 5.62
C GLN A 227 11.52 -12.94 5.13
N LEU A 228 10.42 -12.66 5.84
CA LEU A 228 9.52 -11.56 5.51
C LEU A 228 10.16 -10.23 5.87
N LEU A 229 10.73 -10.15 7.07
CA LEU A 229 11.40 -8.95 7.56
C LEU A 229 12.51 -8.52 6.60
N ASP A 230 13.40 -9.43 6.19
CA ASP A 230 14.47 -9.08 5.26
C ASP A 230 13.93 -8.52 3.92
N ARG A 231 12.79 -9.04 3.47
CA ARG A 231 12.20 -8.66 2.19
C ARG A 231 11.41 -7.35 2.23
N PHE A 232 10.93 -6.90 3.37
CA PHE A 232 10.38 -5.55 3.48
C PHE A 232 11.49 -4.49 3.44
N GLY A 233 11.28 -3.44 2.66
CA GLY A 233 12.18 -2.30 2.60
C GLY A 233 12.32 -1.64 3.97
N MET A 234 11.20 -1.13 4.47
CA MET A 234 11.17 -0.36 5.71
C MET A 234 10.29 -1.03 6.77
N HIS A 235 10.68 -0.89 8.03
CA HIS A 235 9.89 -1.27 9.19
C HIS A 235 9.58 -0.02 10.03
N ALA A 236 8.30 0.30 10.12
CA ALA A 236 7.78 1.41 10.91
C ALA A 236 7.05 0.87 12.15
N GLU A 237 7.41 1.39 13.32
CA GLU A 237 6.72 1.09 14.56
C GLU A 237 5.73 2.20 14.91
N ILE A 238 4.52 1.79 15.29
CA ILE A 238 3.51 2.70 15.79
C ILE A 238 3.25 2.37 17.24
N ARG A 239 3.62 3.32 18.09
CA ARG A 239 3.30 3.30 19.51
C ARG A 239 2.07 4.17 19.75
N THR A 240 1.19 3.71 20.62
CA THR A 240 0.04 4.51 21.03
C THR A 240 0.53 5.84 21.63
N VAL A 241 -0.05 6.96 21.17
CA VAL A 241 0.31 8.30 21.65
C VAL A 241 0.04 8.37 23.15
N LYS A 242 1.09 8.64 23.93
CA LYS A 242 1.00 8.71 25.40
C LYS A 242 0.63 10.09 25.92
N ASP A 243 0.96 11.13 25.16
CA ASP A 243 0.69 12.51 25.56
C ASP A 243 -0.83 12.81 25.62
N PRO A 244 -1.37 13.20 26.79
CA PRO A 244 -2.81 13.47 26.93
C PRO A 244 -3.34 14.54 25.97
N SER A 245 -2.57 15.61 25.71
CA SER A 245 -2.99 16.68 24.78
C SER A 245 -3.22 16.15 23.37
N LEU A 246 -2.25 15.40 22.83
CA LEU A 246 -2.38 14.80 21.51
C LEU A 246 -3.51 13.77 21.44
N ARG A 247 -3.76 13.01 22.52
CA ARG A 247 -4.89 12.06 22.57
C ARG A 247 -6.25 12.77 22.48
N VAL A 248 -6.42 13.87 23.19
CA VAL A 248 -7.65 14.69 23.11
C VAL A 248 -7.81 15.23 21.69
N GLN A 249 -6.74 15.77 21.10
CA GLN A 249 -6.76 16.29 19.74
C GLN A 249 -7.21 15.24 18.71
N ILE A 250 -6.72 14.00 18.81
CA ILE A 250 -7.12 12.91 17.90
C ILE A 250 -8.62 12.63 18.01
N VAL A 251 -9.15 12.57 19.24
CA VAL A 251 -10.58 12.31 19.49
C VAL A 251 -11.45 13.47 18.98
N GLU A 252 -11.05 14.71 19.22
CA GLU A 252 -11.76 15.90 18.75
C GLU A 252 -11.79 15.98 17.23
N GLN A 253 -10.65 15.78 16.57
CA GLN A 253 -10.58 15.77 15.10
C GLN A 253 -11.40 14.64 14.48
N ARG A 254 -11.38 13.45 15.10
CA ARG A 254 -12.20 12.32 14.64
C ARG A 254 -13.69 12.62 14.76
N SER A 255 -14.11 13.16 15.90
CA SER A 255 -15.49 13.58 16.14
C SER A 255 -15.94 14.67 15.16
N ALA A 256 -15.11 15.67 14.90
CA ALA A 256 -15.38 16.73 13.93
C ALA A 256 -15.57 16.19 12.52
N PHE A 257 -14.73 15.23 12.10
CA PHE A 257 -14.87 14.56 10.81
C PHE A 257 -16.15 13.72 10.70
N ASP A 258 -16.49 12.97 11.75
CA ASP A 258 -17.69 12.13 11.77
C ASP A 258 -18.98 12.99 11.79
N GLN A 259 -18.95 14.19 12.38
CA GLN A 259 -20.05 15.15 12.37
C GLN A 259 -20.24 15.85 11.02
N ASN A 260 -19.16 16.43 10.46
CA ASN A 260 -19.20 17.13 9.17
C ASN A 260 -17.93 16.88 8.34
N SER A 261 -17.91 15.73 7.66
CA SER A 261 -16.78 15.33 6.82
C SER A 261 -16.47 16.31 5.68
N GLN A 262 -17.46 16.97 5.09
CA GLN A 262 -17.24 17.89 3.97
C GLN A 262 -16.50 19.16 4.40
N GLU A 263 -16.96 19.79 5.47
CA GLU A 263 -16.30 20.98 6.03
C GLU A 263 -14.90 20.65 6.52
N PHE A 264 -14.73 19.48 7.16
CA PHE A 264 -13.42 19.03 7.59
C PHE A 264 -12.46 18.85 6.41
N LEU A 265 -12.90 18.23 5.31
CA LEU A 265 -12.07 18.07 4.11
C LEU A 265 -11.67 19.42 3.49
N LEU A 266 -12.58 20.39 3.42
CA LEU A 266 -12.29 21.74 2.92
C LEU A 266 -11.20 22.43 3.74
N ASN A 267 -11.23 22.27 5.08
CA ASN A 267 -10.25 22.88 5.97
C ASN A 267 -8.82 22.34 5.76
N TYR A 268 -8.67 21.07 5.35
CA TYR A 268 -7.37 20.43 5.11
C TYR A 268 -6.97 20.36 3.63
N GLN A 269 -7.85 20.79 2.71
CA GLN A 269 -7.63 20.67 1.27
C GLN A 269 -6.32 21.34 0.83
N THR A 270 -6.07 22.58 1.25
CA THR A 270 -4.83 23.30 0.89
C THR A 270 -3.58 22.60 1.41
N GLN A 271 -3.64 21.92 2.56
CA GLN A 271 -2.50 21.17 3.08
C GLN A 271 -2.30 19.87 2.30
N GLN A 272 -3.38 19.19 1.90
CA GLN A 272 -3.31 18.00 1.05
C GLN A 272 -2.72 18.33 -0.32
N GLU A 273 -3.20 19.40 -0.97
CA GLU A 273 -2.67 19.86 -2.27
C GLU A 273 -1.17 20.17 -2.18
N LYS A 274 -0.72 20.91 -1.15
CA LYS A 274 0.70 21.18 -0.92
C LYS A 274 1.54 19.91 -0.75
N LEU A 275 1.01 18.90 -0.05
CA LEU A 275 1.72 17.64 0.15
C LEU A 275 1.74 16.80 -1.14
N GLN A 276 0.65 16.80 -1.89
CA GLN A 276 0.56 16.16 -3.20
C GLN A 276 1.56 16.77 -4.18
N ASP A 277 1.65 18.11 -4.26
CA ASP A 277 2.61 18.82 -5.10
C ASP A 277 4.06 18.48 -4.71
N LYS A 278 4.34 18.37 -3.40
CA LYS A 278 5.65 17.92 -2.91
C LYS A 278 5.97 16.50 -3.35
N LEU A 279 5.01 15.57 -3.28
CA LEU A 279 5.21 14.19 -3.71
C LEU A 279 5.51 14.09 -5.21
N VAL A 280 4.74 14.79 -6.03
CA VAL A 280 4.95 14.82 -7.49
C VAL A 280 6.31 15.45 -7.82
N GLY A 281 6.65 16.57 -7.16
CA GLY A 281 7.96 17.21 -7.33
C GLY A 281 9.12 16.30 -6.90
N ALA A 282 8.97 15.54 -5.82
CA ALA A 282 9.97 14.59 -5.34
C ALA A 282 10.17 13.43 -6.31
N GLN A 283 9.09 12.85 -6.85
CA GLN A 283 9.17 11.77 -7.85
C GLN A 283 9.93 12.21 -9.11
N GLN A 284 9.71 13.45 -9.56
CA GLN A 284 10.43 14.02 -10.71
C GLN A 284 11.92 14.28 -10.40
N LYS A 285 12.22 14.80 -9.21
CA LYS A 285 13.59 15.11 -8.77
C LYS A 285 14.41 13.89 -8.41
N LEU A 286 13.79 12.77 -8.01
CA LEU A 286 14.49 11.56 -7.54
C LEU A 286 15.61 11.10 -8.48
N LYS A 287 15.40 11.22 -9.81
CA LYS A 287 16.40 10.83 -10.83
C LYS A 287 17.69 11.67 -10.79
N SER A 288 17.60 12.90 -10.31
CA SER A 288 18.74 13.83 -10.18
C SER A 288 19.42 13.80 -8.82
N VAL A 289 18.87 13.09 -7.83
CA VAL A 289 19.45 13.08 -6.48
C VAL A 289 20.67 12.16 -6.42
N GLU A 290 21.79 12.73 -5.99
CA GLU A 290 23.05 12.02 -5.82
C GLU A 290 23.37 11.78 -4.34
N VAL A 291 24.08 10.68 -4.07
CA VAL A 291 24.63 10.37 -2.75
C VAL A 291 26.14 10.37 -2.92
N ASP A 292 26.82 11.18 -2.11
CA ASP A 292 28.28 11.23 -2.11
C ASP A 292 28.88 9.84 -1.85
N TYR A 293 30.07 9.60 -2.39
CA TYR A 293 30.77 8.33 -2.22
C TYR A 293 31.13 8.05 -0.75
N ASP A 294 31.57 9.07 0.01
CA ASP A 294 31.89 8.90 1.44
C ASP A 294 30.65 8.49 2.24
N LEU A 295 29.50 9.13 1.97
CA LEU A 295 28.22 8.76 2.61
C LEU A 295 27.81 7.33 2.27
N ARG A 296 27.99 6.89 1.01
CA ARG A 296 27.72 5.50 0.60
C ARG A 296 28.59 4.50 1.37
N VAL A 297 29.89 4.79 1.49
CA VAL A 297 30.82 3.94 2.24
C VAL A 297 30.43 3.86 3.71
N LYS A 298 30.06 4.99 4.33
CA LYS A 298 29.59 5.02 5.73
C LYS A 298 28.29 4.27 5.93
N ILE A 299 27.33 4.34 4.99
CA ILE A 299 26.11 3.51 5.05
C ILE A 299 26.49 2.02 5.07
N SER A 300 27.37 1.58 4.17
CA SER A 300 27.83 0.19 4.15
C SER A 300 28.62 -0.20 5.39
N GLN A 301 29.40 0.72 5.98
CA GLN A 301 30.06 0.50 7.25
C GLN A 301 29.05 0.27 8.38
N VAL A 302 27.95 1.06 8.45
CA VAL A 302 26.88 0.83 9.43
C VAL A 302 26.23 -0.54 9.22
N CYS A 303 25.90 -0.91 7.99
CA CYS A 303 25.34 -2.24 7.69
C CYS A 303 26.29 -3.38 8.12
N SER A 304 27.60 -3.22 7.87
CA SER A 304 28.61 -4.21 8.23
C SER A 304 28.83 -4.31 9.75
N GLU A 305 28.83 -3.20 10.48
CA GLU A 305 28.97 -3.19 11.94
C GLU A 305 27.74 -3.75 12.66
N LEU A 306 26.58 -3.69 12.00
CA LEU A 306 25.32 -4.25 12.48
C LEU A 306 25.10 -5.73 12.11
N ASP A 307 26.05 -6.35 11.39
CA ASP A 307 25.95 -7.74 10.89
C ASP A 307 24.66 -7.99 10.09
N VAL A 308 24.28 -7.03 9.23
CA VAL A 308 23.11 -7.15 8.36
C VAL A 308 23.38 -8.16 7.24
N ASP A 309 22.43 -9.07 7.04
CA ASP A 309 22.54 -10.09 5.99
C ASP A 309 22.40 -9.48 4.57
N GLY A 310 23.42 -9.70 3.74
CA GLY A 310 23.45 -9.26 2.34
C GLY A 310 23.56 -7.74 2.15
N LEU A 311 23.26 -7.26 0.94
CA LEU A 311 23.40 -5.84 0.54
C LEU A 311 22.07 -5.09 0.49
N ARG A 312 20.98 -5.75 0.93
CA ARG A 312 19.64 -5.17 0.80
C ARG A 312 19.45 -3.98 1.74
N GLY A 313 20.01 -4.04 2.94
CA GLY A 313 20.05 -2.91 3.88
C GLY A 313 20.71 -1.68 3.26
N ASP A 314 21.83 -1.85 2.57
CA ASP A 314 22.57 -0.80 1.87
C ASP A 314 21.73 -0.17 0.77
N ILE A 315 21.14 -0.99 -0.11
CA ILE A 315 20.35 -0.53 -1.26
C ILE A 315 19.13 0.27 -0.77
N VAL A 316 18.42 -0.27 0.22
CA VAL A 316 17.22 0.37 0.76
C VAL A 316 17.55 1.68 1.45
N THR A 317 18.60 1.72 2.28
CA THR A 317 19.01 2.94 2.99
C THR A 317 19.41 4.04 2.00
N ASN A 318 20.17 3.70 0.95
CA ASN A 318 20.53 4.65 -0.11
C ASN A 318 19.30 5.20 -0.84
N ARG A 319 18.35 4.32 -1.22
CA ARG A 319 17.10 4.74 -1.89
C ARG A 319 16.23 5.60 -1.00
N ALA A 320 16.04 5.22 0.26
CA ALA A 320 15.25 5.96 1.22
C ALA A 320 15.86 7.35 1.49
N ALA A 321 17.19 7.46 1.62
CA ALA A 321 17.85 8.74 1.82
C ALA A 321 17.72 9.65 0.59
N LYS A 322 17.84 9.10 -0.63
CA LYS A 322 17.57 9.85 -1.87
C LYS A 322 16.12 10.32 -1.97
N ALA A 323 15.17 9.45 -1.64
CA ALA A 323 13.75 9.78 -1.65
C ALA A 323 13.43 10.88 -0.64
N LEU A 324 14.08 10.87 0.54
CA LEU A 324 13.93 11.91 1.54
C LEU A 324 14.51 13.25 1.07
N ALA A 325 15.75 13.25 0.56
CA ALA A 325 16.34 14.46 0.01
C ALA A 325 15.49 15.04 -1.14
N ALA A 326 14.96 14.20 -2.03
CA ALA A 326 14.03 14.61 -3.08
C ALA A 326 12.73 15.22 -2.51
N PHE A 327 12.19 14.64 -1.44
CA PHE A 327 10.99 15.12 -0.74
C PHE A 327 11.18 16.50 -0.10
N GLU A 328 12.38 16.76 0.41
CA GLU A 328 12.75 18.07 0.97
C GLU A 328 13.17 19.08 -0.11
N GLY A 329 13.33 18.60 -1.34
CA GLY A 329 13.66 19.41 -2.51
C GLY A 329 15.15 19.57 -2.77
N ASN A 330 16.00 18.85 -2.02
CA ASN A 330 17.45 18.80 -2.16
C ASN A 330 17.88 17.89 -3.33
N THR A 331 19.06 18.16 -3.89
CA THR A 331 19.67 17.35 -4.96
C THR A 331 20.83 16.47 -4.48
N GLU A 332 21.27 16.69 -3.25
CA GLU A 332 22.34 15.93 -2.61
C GLU A 332 21.83 15.39 -1.27
N VAL A 333 22.14 14.13 -0.99
CA VAL A 333 21.78 13.50 0.30
C VAL A 333 22.70 14.01 1.40
N THR A 334 22.10 14.37 2.54
CA THR A 334 22.81 14.82 3.74
C THR A 334 22.91 13.71 4.79
N VAL A 335 23.76 13.91 5.80
CA VAL A 335 23.85 12.99 6.96
C VAL A 335 22.53 12.95 7.74
N GLU A 336 21.81 14.07 7.82
CA GLU A 336 20.51 14.15 8.50
C GLU A 336 19.46 13.31 7.79
N ASP A 337 19.44 13.33 6.44
CA ASP A 337 18.54 12.49 5.65
C ASP A 337 18.74 11.00 5.98
N ILE A 338 20.01 10.56 6.01
CA ILE A 338 20.36 9.17 6.33
C ILE A 338 19.92 8.84 7.76
N GLY A 339 20.22 9.72 8.72
CA GLY A 339 19.88 9.51 10.14
C GLY A 339 18.38 9.34 10.37
N ARG A 340 17.53 10.04 9.60
CA ARG A 340 16.07 9.94 9.70
C ARG A 340 15.51 8.65 9.12
N VAL A 341 16.16 8.04 8.13
CA VAL A 341 15.63 6.83 7.47
C VAL A 341 16.29 5.53 7.93
N ILE A 342 17.54 5.58 8.41
CA ILE A 342 18.35 4.38 8.65
C ILE A 342 17.74 3.43 9.67
N THR A 343 17.12 3.96 10.73
CA THR A 343 16.43 3.14 11.74
C THR A 343 15.27 2.34 11.14
N MET A 344 14.49 2.94 10.23
CA MET A 344 13.41 2.24 9.53
C MET A 344 13.93 1.21 8.52
N CYS A 345 15.11 1.43 7.94
CA CYS A 345 15.66 0.55 6.92
C CYS A 345 16.36 -0.69 7.49
N LEU A 346 16.93 -0.59 8.71
CA LEU A 346 17.83 -1.61 9.24
C LEU A 346 17.32 -2.34 10.49
N ARG A 347 16.42 -1.77 11.31
CA ARG A 347 16.09 -2.35 12.63
C ARG A 347 15.56 -3.78 12.56
N HIS A 348 14.77 -4.08 11.53
CA HIS A 348 14.14 -5.37 11.31
C HIS A 348 15.06 -6.39 10.62
N ARG A 349 16.24 -5.94 10.19
CA ARG A 349 17.30 -6.78 9.61
C ARG A 349 18.32 -7.23 10.66
N LEU A 350 18.20 -6.74 11.89
CA LEU A 350 19.07 -7.15 12.99
C LEU A 350 18.67 -8.52 13.50
N ARG A 351 19.67 -9.37 13.74
CA ARG A 351 19.49 -10.61 14.49
C ARG A 351 19.29 -10.25 15.96
N LYS A 352 18.10 -10.56 16.49
CA LYS A 352 17.81 -10.41 17.92
C LYS A 352 18.57 -11.51 18.67
N ASP A 353 19.58 -11.13 19.44
CA ASP A 353 20.14 -12.01 20.46
C ASP A 353 19.15 -12.03 21.65
N PRO A 354 18.62 -13.20 22.06
CA PRO A 354 17.69 -13.29 23.19
C PRO A 354 18.24 -12.73 24.51
N LEU A 355 19.56 -12.55 24.61
CA LEU A 355 20.24 -12.01 25.78
C LEU A 355 20.45 -10.48 25.74
N GLU A 356 20.25 -9.83 24.59
CA GLU A 356 20.38 -8.36 24.47
C GLU A 356 19.11 -7.65 24.95
N SER A 357 19.28 -6.67 25.85
CA SER A 357 18.18 -5.84 26.38
C SER A 357 17.95 -4.53 25.60
N ILE A 358 18.76 -4.27 24.57
CA ILE A 358 18.73 -3.02 23.80
C ILE A 358 17.72 -3.15 22.66
N ASP A 359 16.85 -2.15 22.50
CA ASP A 359 15.93 -2.07 21.36
C ASP A 359 16.72 -2.03 20.04
N SER A 360 16.28 -2.81 19.06
CA SER A 360 16.91 -2.91 17.75
C SER A 360 17.05 -1.53 17.10
N GLY A 361 16.05 -0.66 17.27
CA GLY A 361 16.09 0.72 16.75
C GLY A 361 17.19 1.57 17.38
N ASP A 362 17.41 1.45 18.69
CA ASP A 362 18.43 2.21 19.41
C ASP A 362 19.84 1.71 19.10
N LYS A 363 20.00 0.40 18.88
CA LYS A 363 21.26 -0.20 18.41
C LYS A 363 21.67 0.40 17.06
N VAL A 364 20.73 0.51 16.11
CA VAL A 364 21.00 1.15 14.81
C VAL A 364 21.44 2.61 14.99
N LYS A 365 20.73 3.39 15.81
CA LYS A 365 21.08 4.80 16.05
C LYS A 365 22.46 4.97 16.66
N LYS A 366 22.83 4.15 17.64
CA LYS A 366 24.16 4.19 18.27
C LYS A 366 25.27 3.92 17.27
N VAL A 367 25.13 2.87 16.46
CA VAL A 367 26.12 2.53 15.42
C VAL A 367 26.19 3.63 14.36
N PHE A 368 25.04 4.15 13.91
CA PHE A 368 25.00 5.28 12.99
C PHE A 368 25.75 6.50 13.53
N ASN A 369 25.44 6.93 14.75
CA ASN A 369 26.11 8.09 15.36
C ASN A 369 27.62 7.89 15.47
N ARG A 370 28.06 6.68 15.85
CA ARG A 370 29.48 6.33 15.92
C ARG A 370 30.18 6.42 14.56
N VAL A 371 29.61 5.81 13.52
CA VAL A 371 30.21 5.77 12.17
C VAL A 371 30.24 7.16 11.53
N PHE A 372 29.20 7.98 11.75
CA PHE A 372 29.12 9.33 11.21
C PHE A 372 29.76 10.40 12.10
N GLY A 373 30.30 10.02 13.27
CA GLY A 373 30.97 10.94 14.21
C GLY A 373 30.04 11.97 14.85
N LEU A 374 28.76 11.63 15.01
CA LEU A 374 27.76 12.49 15.65
C LEU A 374 27.81 12.30 17.17
N ALA A 375 27.64 13.40 17.92
CA ALA A 375 27.51 13.32 19.38
C ALA A 375 26.30 12.45 19.73
N GLU A 376 26.46 11.53 20.69
CA GLU A 376 25.35 10.70 21.17
C GLU A 376 24.24 11.62 21.71
N VAL A 377 23.10 11.62 21.02
CA VAL A 377 21.88 12.22 21.57
C VAL A 377 21.38 11.24 22.64
N GLU A 378 21.72 11.49 23.90
CA GLU A 378 21.02 10.89 25.03
C GLU A 378 19.55 11.31 24.93
N GLY A 379 18.67 10.35 24.59
CA GLY A 379 17.23 10.56 24.45
C GLY A 379 16.46 9.37 24.99
#